data_AF-A0A354GRE7-F1
#
_entry.id   AF-A0A354GRE7-F1
#
_cell.length_a   1.000
_cell.length_b   1.000
_cell.length_c   1.000
_cell.angle_alpha   90.00
_cell.angle_beta   90.00
_cell.angle_gamma   90.00
#
_symmetry.space_group_name_H-M   'P 1'
#
loop_
_entity.id
_entity.type
_entity.pdbx_description
1 polymer ?
#
loop_
_entity_poly.entity_id
_entity_poly.type
_entity_poly.pdbx_seq_one_letter_code
_entity_poly.pdbx_strand_id
1 'polypeptide(L)'
;MNHMNSDPDAAENSASRPLQERKRWPSRIALGLGILLAVALIVGWFYRAELSAWLFSPDPRGRASGIGNPSWTEWTPGNDQIPGIDQASITCGLWSDGRMAFVVWTDVSGGSSAMLPPVTTKGEGFVFEGRHQGSDGRHIDCRCATKDGRAGTVTINDKTFDLAQGALFLVSTISGQTQVRQLERNTLKLKGEDLKELAKNDQEIRDFFVSFAKTK
;
A
#
# COMPACT_ATOMS: atom_id res chain seq x y z
N MET A 1 -42.74 -47.10 -40.32
CA MET A 1 -43.73 -47.86 -39.53
C MET A 1 -43.68 -47.33 -38.11
N ASN A 2 -44.73 -46.81 -37.48
CA ASN A 2 -46.12 -46.64 -37.88
C ASN A 2 -46.72 -45.51 -37.02
N HIS A 3 -47.57 -44.72 -37.68
CA HIS A 3 -48.88 -44.20 -37.26
C HIS A 3 -49.11 -43.81 -35.77
N MET A 4 -49.47 -42.56 -35.42
CA MET A 4 -50.67 -41.75 -35.77
C MET A 4 -51.83 -41.95 -34.77
N ASN A 5 -52.54 -40.84 -34.53
CA ASN A 5 -53.85 -40.69 -33.88
C ASN A 5 -53.90 -40.75 -32.35
N SER A 6 -54.63 -39.92 -31.61
CA SER A 6 -55.65 -38.91 -31.93
C SER A 6 -55.96 -38.07 -30.68
N ASP A 7 -56.15 -36.76 -30.84
CA ASP A 7 -57.07 -35.91 -30.03
C ASP A 7 -58.51 -36.45 -30.16
N PRO A 8 -59.56 -36.11 -29.35
CA PRO A 8 -59.75 -34.93 -28.49
C PRO A 8 -60.52 -35.22 -27.17
N ASP A 9 -60.89 -34.16 -26.43
CA ASP A 9 -62.08 -33.99 -25.55
C ASP A 9 -61.71 -33.26 -24.25
N ALA A 10 -62.07 -31.98 -24.13
CA ALA A 10 -63.35 -31.50 -23.61
C ALA A 10 -63.32 -31.30 -22.10
N ALA A 11 -63.22 -30.03 -21.68
CA ALA A 11 -63.95 -29.48 -20.53
C ALA A 11 -63.65 -27.98 -20.43
N GLU A 12 -64.41 -27.25 -21.24
CA GLU A 12 -65.13 -26.04 -20.83
C GLU A 12 -65.07 -25.78 -19.30
N ASN A 13 -64.37 -24.70 -18.90
CA ASN A 13 -64.59 -24.11 -17.59
C ASN A 13 -64.72 -22.59 -17.73
N SER A 14 -65.96 -22.22 -18.06
CA SER A 14 -66.54 -20.89 -17.92
C SER A 14 -66.51 -20.49 -16.44
N ALA A 15 -65.44 -19.83 -16.03
CA ALA A 15 -65.39 -19.10 -14.76
C ALA A 15 -65.25 -17.60 -15.04
N SER A 16 -66.42 -16.98 -15.09
CA SER A 16 -66.74 -15.56 -14.90
C SER A 16 -65.64 -14.80 -14.14
N ARG A 17 -64.82 -14.02 -14.85
CA ARG A 17 -63.98 -13.02 -14.20
C ARG A 17 -64.87 -11.85 -13.77
N PRO A 18 -64.91 -11.49 -12.47
CA PRO A 18 -65.64 -10.32 -12.02
C PRO A 18 -65.03 -9.08 -12.69
N LEU A 19 -65.90 -8.17 -13.12
CA LEU A 19 -65.54 -6.83 -13.58
C LEU A 19 -64.52 -6.24 -12.60
N GLN A 20 -63.26 -6.15 -13.05
CA GLN A 20 -62.29 -5.29 -12.41
C GLN A 20 -62.73 -3.85 -12.65
N GLU A 21 -63.50 -3.32 -11.70
CA GLU A 21 -63.68 -1.91 -11.49
C GLU A 21 -62.30 -1.32 -11.21
N ARG A 22 -61.61 -0.89 -12.27
CA ARG A 22 -60.38 -0.12 -12.19
C ARG A 22 -60.73 1.19 -11.49
N LYS A 23 -60.64 1.19 -10.15
CA LYS A 23 -60.47 2.38 -9.33
C LYS A 23 -59.25 3.11 -9.88
N ARG A 24 -59.50 4.03 -10.82
CA ARG A 24 -58.54 5.03 -11.27
C ARG A 24 -58.23 5.88 -10.06
N TRP A 25 -57.16 5.51 -9.36
CA TRP A 25 -56.54 6.40 -8.42
C TRP A 25 -56.17 7.68 -9.18
N PRO A 26 -56.50 8.87 -8.65
CA PRO A 26 -56.12 10.11 -9.29
C PRO A 26 -54.60 10.11 -9.40
N SER A 27 -54.10 10.26 -10.64
CA SER A 27 -52.68 10.14 -11.02
C SER A 27 -51.74 11.03 -10.21
N ARG A 28 -52.29 11.97 -9.45
CA ARG A 28 -51.58 12.87 -8.53
C ARG A 28 -51.09 12.18 -7.24
N ILE A 29 -51.75 11.14 -6.75
CA ILE A 29 -51.33 10.43 -5.52
C ILE A 29 -50.16 9.47 -5.81
N ALA A 30 -50.16 8.83 -6.98
CA ALA A 30 -49.08 7.93 -7.40
C ALA A 30 -47.75 8.66 -7.64
N LEU A 31 -47.79 9.91 -8.11
CA LEU A 31 -46.58 10.72 -8.34
C LEU A 31 -45.92 11.16 -7.02
N GLY A 32 -46.70 11.52 -6.01
CA GLY A 32 -46.19 11.99 -4.72
C GLY A 32 -45.46 10.90 -3.92
N LEU A 33 -45.97 9.67 -3.93
CA LEU A 33 -45.34 8.53 -3.25
C LEU A 33 -44.05 8.05 -3.93
N GLY A 34 -43.99 8.11 -5.26
CA GLY A 34 -42.78 7.76 -6.01
C GLY A 34 -41.61 8.71 -5.73
N ILE A 35 -41.88 10.02 -5.61
CA ILE A 35 -40.86 11.03 -5.31
C ILE A 35 -40.34 10.87 -3.86
N LEU A 36 -41.21 10.61 -2.88
CA LEU A 36 -40.78 10.40 -1.49
C LEU A 36 -39.90 9.16 -1.32
N LEU A 37 -40.19 8.07 -2.03
CA LEU A 37 -39.34 6.87 -2.03
C LEU A 37 -37.98 7.11 -2.73
N ALA A 38 -37.95 7.86 -3.83
CA ALA A 38 -36.70 8.22 -4.50
C ALA A 38 -35.82 9.12 -3.63
N VAL A 39 -36.41 10.10 -2.94
CA VAL A 39 -35.68 10.97 -1.99
C VAL A 39 -35.16 10.16 -0.80
N ALA A 40 -35.96 9.26 -0.22
CA ALA A 40 -35.51 8.41 0.88
C ALA A 40 -34.36 7.46 0.47
N LEU A 41 -34.39 6.93 -0.75
CA LEU A 41 -33.29 6.11 -1.29
C LEU A 41 -32.04 6.93 -1.57
N ILE A 42 -32.14 8.16 -2.10
CA ILE A 42 -31.00 9.05 -2.33
C ILE A 42 -30.39 9.49 -1.00
N VAL A 43 -31.21 9.90 -0.03
CA VAL A 43 -30.76 10.26 1.32
C VAL A 43 -30.13 9.05 2.00
N GLY A 44 -30.74 7.85 1.91
CA GLY A 44 -30.13 6.62 2.42
C GLY A 44 -28.81 6.26 1.74
N TRP A 45 -28.64 6.54 0.44
CA TRP A 45 -27.39 6.32 -0.30
C TRP A 45 -26.28 7.30 0.12
N PHE A 46 -26.63 8.58 0.33
CA PHE A 46 -25.70 9.58 0.87
C PHE A 46 -25.33 9.29 2.34
N TYR A 47 -26.31 8.95 3.19
CA TYR A 47 -26.06 8.60 4.59
C TYR A 47 -25.32 7.27 4.75
N ARG A 48 -25.46 6.29 3.84
CA ARG A 48 -24.70 5.03 3.92
C ARG A 48 -23.21 5.21 3.63
N ALA A 49 -22.85 6.17 2.78
CA ALA A 49 -21.44 6.52 2.53
C ALA A 49 -20.83 7.33 3.68
N GLU A 50 -21.59 8.24 4.29
CA GLU A 50 -21.13 9.07 5.41
C GLU A 50 -21.16 8.37 6.79
N LEU A 51 -22.16 7.52 7.07
CA LEU A 51 -22.20 6.76 8.34
C LEU A 51 -21.12 5.67 8.41
N SER A 52 -20.71 5.09 7.28
CA SER A 52 -19.54 4.20 7.27
C SER A 52 -18.23 4.94 7.55
N ALA A 53 -18.13 6.22 7.15
CA ALA A 53 -16.96 7.04 7.43
C ALA A 53 -16.89 7.49 8.91
N TRP A 54 -18.04 7.62 9.58
CA TRP A 54 -18.10 7.95 11.01
C TRP A 54 -17.94 6.75 11.95
N LEU A 55 -18.51 5.59 11.60
CA LEU A 55 -18.44 4.38 12.44
C LEU A 55 -17.11 3.62 12.29
N PHE A 56 -16.44 3.80 11.15
CA PHE A 56 -15.07 3.40 10.91
C PHE A 56 -14.32 4.60 10.36
N SER A 57 -14.09 5.64 11.17
CA SER A 57 -12.95 6.51 10.91
C SER A 57 -11.71 5.69 11.26
N PRO A 58 -10.98 5.08 10.29
CA PRO A 58 -9.60 4.73 10.59
C PRO A 58 -8.99 6.02 11.13
N ASP A 59 -8.29 5.95 12.26
CA ASP A 59 -7.52 7.10 12.74
C ASP A 59 -6.81 7.69 11.51
N PRO A 60 -7.16 8.91 11.05
CA PRO A 60 -6.65 9.42 9.78
C PRO A 60 -5.13 9.55 9.82
N ARG A 61 -4.54 9.49 11.02
CA ARG A 61 -3.11 9.48 11.24
C ARG A 61 -2.51 8.08 11.08
N GLY A 62 -3.27 7.00 11.27
CA GLY A 62 -2.75 5.65 11.43
C GLY A 62 -1.70 5.57 12.55
N ARG A 63 -1.09 4.41 12.72
CA ARG A 63 -0.08 4.17 13.77
C ARG A 63 1.09 3.37 13.21
N ALA A 64 2.28 3.59 13.74
CA ALA A 64 3.42 2.74 13.42
C ALA A 64 3.08 1.28 13.77
N SER A 65 3.30 0.37 12.83
CA SER A 65 3.01 -1.06 12.99
C SER A 65 4.26 -1.90 13.23
N GLY A 66 5.45 -1.38 12.88
CA GLY A 66 6.72 -2.05 13.16
C GLY A 66 7.85 -1.58 12.26
N ILE A 67 8.94 -2.35 12.26
CA ILE A 67 10.09 -2.20 11.37
C ILE A 67 10.25 -3.50 10.58
N GLY A 68 10.40 -3.41 9.27
CA GLY A 68 10.78 -4.52 8.41
C GLY A 68 12.23 -4.39 7.98
N ASN A 69 12.95 -5.51 7.86
CA ASN A 69 14.34 -5.52 7.41
C ASN A 69 14.58 -6.56 6.29
N PRO A 70 13.99 -6.39 5.10
CA PRO A 70 14.24 -7.31 4.01
C PRO A 70 15.71 -7.23 3.57
N SER A 71 16.30 -8.38 3.32
CA SER A 71 17.66 -8.47 2.79
C SER A 71 17.76 -9.63 1.82
N TRP A 72 18.62 -9.51 0.82
CA TRP A 72 18.91 -10.62 -0.08
C TRP A 72 20.36 -10.59 -0.53
N THR A 73 20.83 -11.77 -0.90
CA THR A 73 22.12 -12.01 -1.53
C THR A 73 21.88 -13.01 -2.65
N GLU A 74 22.04 -12.58 -3.89
CA GLU A 74 21.91 -13.43 -5.06
C GLU A 74 23.31 -13.80 -5.56
N TRP A 75 23.72 -15.05 -5.30
CA TRP A 75 24.97 -15.57 -5.81
C TRP A 75 24.78 -16.18 -7.20
N THR A 76 25.47 -15.64 -8.20
CA THR A 76 25.54 -16.22 -9.55
C THR A 76 27.01 -16.36 -9.93
N PRO A 77 27.52 -17.59 -10.13
CA PRO A 77 28.91 -17.79 -10.55
C PRO A 77 29.22 -17.05 -11.84
N GLY A 78 30.33 -16.30 -11.87
CA GLY A 78 30.83 -15.67 -13.10
C GLY A 78 30.21 -14.33 -13.48
N ASN A 79 29.30 -13.78 -12.68
CA ASN A 79 28.75 -12.43 -12.90
C ASN A 79 29.30 -11.42 -11.90
N ASP A 80 29.58 -10.21 -12.39
CA ASP A 80 29.87 -9.05 -11.55
C ASP A 80 28.61 -8.65 -10.79
N GLN A 81 28.59 -8.94 -9.50
CA GLN A 81 27.49 -8.54 -8.62
C GLN A 81 27.54 -7.04 -8.37
N ILE A 82 26.38 -6.41 -8.44
CA ILE A 82 26.18 -5.00 -8.12
C ILE A 82 25.67 -4.90 -6.68
N PRO A 83 26.48 -4.40 -5.72
CA PRO A 83 26.01 -4.15 -4.37
C PRO A 83 24.86 -3.14 -4.36
N GLY A 84 23.85 -3.40 -3.54
CA GLY A 84 22.57 -2.69 -3.53
C GLY A 84 21.55 -3.22 -4.54
N ILE A 85 21.94 -4.06 -5.51
CA ILE A 85 21.02 -4.71 -6.45
C ILE A 85 21.00 -6.23 -6.25
N ASP A 86 22.15 -6.88 -6.36
CA ASP A 86 22.28 -8.34 -6.20
C ASP A 86 22.51 -8.73 -4.74
N GLN A 87 23.07 -7.80 -3.95
CA GLN A 87 23.21 -7.92 -2.50
C GLN A 87 22.73 -6.64 -1.83
N ALA A 88 21.63 -6.70 -1.10
CA ALA A 88 21.07 -5.51 -0.47
C ALA A 88 20.53 -5.83 0.93
N SER A 89 20.58 -4.81 1.78
CA SER A 89 19.84 -4.77 3.03
C SER A 89 18.93 -3.55 3.01
N ILE A 90 17.73 -3.70 3.56
CA ILE A 90 16.74 -2.63 3.64
C ILE A 90 16.27 -2.52 5.08
N THR A 91 16.03 -1.30 5.56
CA THR A 91 15.22 -1.01 6.74
C THR A 91 14.00 -0.21 6.31
N CYS A 92 12.82 -0.65 6.72
CA CYS A 92 11.57 0.06 6.44
C CYS A 92 10.73 0.25 7.71
N GLY A 93 10.24 1.48 7.91
CA GLY A 93 9.21 1.77 8.91
C GLY A 93 7.85 1.41 8.34
N LEU A 94 7.07 0.59 9.06
CA LEU A 94 5.76 0.14 8.61
C LEU A 94 4.65 0.94 9.32
N TRP A 95 3.59 1.24 8.56
CA TRP A 95 2.39 1.88 9.05
C TRP A 95 1.23 0.89 9.21
N SER A 96 0.20 1.25 9.95
CA SER A 96 -0.94 0.37 10.27
C SER A 96 -1.79 -0.03 9.07
N ASP A 97 -1.70 0.71 7.97
CA ASP A 97 -2.38 0.41 6.70
C ASP A 97 -1.49 -0.37 5.72
N GLY A 98 -0.35 -0.87 6.20
CA GLY A 98 0.60 -1.66 5.41
C GLY A 98 1.50 -0.84 4.48
N ARG A 99 1.40 0.49 4.48
CA ARG A 99 2.36 1.34 3.76
C ARG A 99 3.70 1.38 4.48
N MET A 100 4.78 1.52 3.71
CA MET A 100 6.07 1.91 4.26
C MET A 100 6.09 3.43 4.47
N ALA A 101 6.36 3.86 5.70
CA ALA A 101 6.55 5.27 6.06
C ALA A 101 7.88 5.81 5.54
N PHE A 102 8.94 4.98 5.58
CA PHE A 102 10.23 5.26 4.96
C PHE A 102 10.94 3.94 4.64
N VAL A 103 11.90 3.99 3.72
CA VAL A 103 12.73 2.86 3.28
C VAL A 103 14.16 3.35 3.11
N VAL A 104 15.09 2.76 3.86
CA VAL A 104 16.53 2.92 3.67
C VAL A 104 17.04 1.66 3.00
N TRP A 105 17.57 1.80 1.79
CA TRP A 105 18.07 0.72 0.96
C TRP A 105 19.57 0.85 0.77
N THR A 106 20.33 -0.17 1.16
CA THR A 106 21.80 -0.08 1.20
C THR A 106 22.55 -1.19 0.47
N ASP A 107 23.76 -0.83 0.04
CA ASP A 107 24.82 -1.71 -0.48
C ASP A 107 25.61 -2.47 0.60
N VAL A 108 25.31 -2.27 1.88
CA VAL A 108 25.91 -3.00 2.99
C VAL A 108 25.18 -4.34 3.14
N SER A 109 25.85 -5.44 2.81
CA SER A 109 25.36 -6.80 3.05
C SER A 109 25.65 -7.23 4.49
N GLY A 110 24.65 -7.77 5.19
CA GLY A 110 24.84 -8.44 6.48
C GLY A 110 24.45 -7.68 7.75
N GLY A 111 23.68 -6.58 7.65
CA GLY A 111 23.26 -5.82 8.83
C GLY A 111 22.06 -6.42 9.56
N SER A 112 22.28 -6.95 10.76
CA SER A 112 21.20 -7.15 11.74
C SER A 112 20.81 -5.78 12.30
N SER A 113 19.70 -5.21 11.82
CA SER A 113 19.08 -4.10 12.54
C SER A 113 18.50 -4.68 13.82
N ALA A 114 18.94 -4.18 14.98
CA ALA A 114 18.23 -4.44 16.22
C ALA A 114 16.76 -4.04 15.98
N MET A 115 15.83 -5.01 16.06
CA MET A 115 14.40 -4.75 15.91
C MET A 115 13.91 -4.06 17.18
N LEU A 116 14.30 -2.80 17.36
CA LEU A 116 13.67 -1.98 18.36
C LEU A 116 12.28 -1.61 17.84
N PRO A 117 11.21 -1.85 18.63
CA PRO A 117 9.89 -1.39 18.24
C PRO A 117 9.93 0.14 18.06
N PRO A 118 9.10 0.70 17.16
CA PRO A 118 8.99 2.15 17.04
C PRO A 118 8.66 2.77 18.40
N VAL A 119 9.40 3.79 18.80
CA VAL A 119 9.18 4.49 20.06
C VAL A 119 8.32 5.72 19.78
N THR A 120 7.36 6.01 20.65
CA THR A 120 6.60 7.26 20.57
C THR A 120 7.24 8.31 21.48
N THR A 121 7.68 9.43 20.92
CA THR A 121 8.26 10.54 21.68
C THR A 121 7.33 11.75 21.68
N LYS A 122 7.33 12.49 22.80
CA LYS A 122 6.57 13.74 22.92
C LYS A 122 7.23 14.81 22.05
N GLY A 123 6.61 15.13 20.92
CA GLY A 123 7.04 16.22 20.04
C GLY A 123 7.39 15.75 18.63
N GLU A 124 8.04 14.59 18.50
CA GLU A 124 8.47 14.06 17.19
C GLU A 124 7.49 13.03 16.62
N GLY A 125 6.66 12.41 17.46
CA GLY A 125 5.71 11.37 17.03
C GLY A 125 6.32 9.98 17.14
N PHE A 126 6.15 9.16 16.11
CA PHE A 126 6.75 7.84 16.02
C PHE A 126 8.19 7.96 15.51
N VAL A 127 9.09 7.27 16.21
CA VAL A 127 10.52 7.21 15.89
C VAL A 127 10.86 5.77 15.54
N PHE A 128 11.41 5.61 14.34
CA PHE A 128 11.95 4.35 13.83
C PHE A 128 13.46 4.48 13.78
N GLU A 129 14.17 3.48 14.30
CA GLU A 129 15.63 3.44 14.29
C GLU A 129 16.10 2.12 13.67
N GLY A 130 17.16 2.20 12.87
CA GLY A 130 17.76 1.03 12.26
C GLY A 130 19.26 1.19 12.10
N ARG A 131 19.98 0.06 12.13
CA ARG A 131 21.42 0.01 11.94
C ARG A 131 21.77 -1.12 10.99
N HIS A 132 22.54 -0.82 9.96
CA HIS A 132 23.19 -1.80 9.10
C HIS A 132 24.68 -1.81 9.41
N GLN A 133 25.26 -3.00 9.55
CA GLN A 133 26.69 -3.17 9.77
C GLN A 133 27.21 -4.32 8.91
N GLY A 134 28.17 -4.02 8.05
CA GLY A 134 28.85 -4.99 7.21
C GLY A 134 30.02 -5.64 7.96
N SER A 135 30.43 -6.83 7.50
CA SER A 135 31.62 -7.53 8.02
C SER A 135 32.92 -6.78 7.73
N ASP A 136 32.91 -5.86 6.77
CA ASP A 136 34.01 -4.98 6.39
C ASP A 136 34.09 -3.69 7.24
N GLY A 137 33.25 -3.58 8.28
CA GLY A 137 33.23 -2.44 9.20
C GLY A 137 32.43 -1.23 8.70
N ARG A 138 31.93 -1.24 7.45
CA ARG A 138 31.00 -0.21 6.97
C ARG A 138 29.70 -0.31 7.74
N HIS A 139 29.11 0.84 8.09
CA HIS A 139 27.85 0.88 8.80
C HIS A 139 26.99 2.07 8.36
N ILE A 140 25.69 1.92 8.57
CA ILE A 140 24.68 2.95 8.34
C ILE A 140 23.74 2.94 9.53
N ASP A 141 23.64 4.08 10.20
CA ASP A 141 22.62 4.37 11.19
C ASP A 141 21.51 5.17 10.53
N CYS A 142 20.26 4.80 10.75
CA CYS A 142 19.11 5.53 10.27
C CYS A 142 18.09 5.76 11.37
N ARG A 143 17.47 6.94 11.33
CA ARG A 143 16.42 7.36 12.24
C ARG A 143 15.35 8.12 11.47
N CYS A 144 14.11 7.66 11.51
CA CYS A 144 12.97 8.37 10.95
C CYS A 144 12.03 8.81 12.08
N ALA A 145 11.74 10.09 12.15
CA ALA A 145 10.77 10.67 13.08
C ALA A 145 9.59 11.25 12.30
N THR A 146 8.38 10.74 12.56
CA THR A 146 7.17 11.14 11.84
C THR A 146 5.91 10.98 12.68
N LYS A 147 4.92 11.85 12.48
CA LYS A 147 3.62 11.79 13.17
C LYS A 147 2.55 11.04 12.38
N ASP A 148 2.70 10.96 11.06
CA ASP A 148 1.68 10.52 10.12
C ASP A 148 2.19 9.53 9.07
N GLY A 149 3.48 9.18 9.13
CA GLY A 149 4.14 8.31 8.16
C GLY A 149 4.33 8.95 6.78
N ARG A 150 4.22 10.28 6.66
CA ARG A 150 4.33 11.02 5.39
C ARG A 150 5.28 12.20 5.47
N ALA A 151 5.23 12.95 6.57
CA ALA A 151 6.08 14.10 6.82
C ALA A 151 6.90 13.91 8.09
N GLY A 152 8.05 14.55 8.15
CA GLY A 152 8.97 14.42 9.26
C GLY A 152 10.41 14.42 8.80
N THR A 153 11.27 13.85 9.64
CA THR A 153 12.71 13.96 9.46
C THR A 153 13.31 12.57 9.37
N VAL A 154 14.15 12.34 8.36
CA VAL A 154 14.96 11.13 8.24
C VAL A 154 16.42 11.51 8.39
N THR A 155 17.11 10.93 9.36
CA THR A 155 18.55 11.06 9.52
C THR A 155 19.21 9.75 9.09
N ILE A 156 20.19 9.82 8.21
CA ILE A 156 21.01 8.69 7.76
C ILE A 156 22.47 9.08 8.00
N ASN A 157 23.13 8.38 8.92
CA ASN A 157 24.40 8.78 9.52
C ASN A 157 24.32 10.23 10.03
N ASP A 158 25.12 11.12 9.47
CA ASP A 158 25.22 12.54 9.82
C ASP A 158 24.36 13.46 8.93
N LYS A 159 23.59 12.89 7.98
CA LYS A 159 22.78 13.64 7.02
C LYS A 159 21.31 13.60 7.36
N THR A 160 20.62 14.73 7.23
CA THR A 160 19.20 14.89 7.53
C THR A 160 18.42 15.26 6.28
N PHE A 161 17.27 14.61 6.11
CA PHE A 161 16.37 14.73 4.97
C PHE A 161 14.94 15.00 5.43
N ASP A 162 14.18 15.69 4.59
CA ASP A 162 12.75 15.91 4.77
C ASP A 162 11.99 14.74 4.16
N LEU A 163 11.24 13.98 4.97
CA LEU A 163 10.47 12.82 4.53
C LEU A 163 9.43 13.18 3.46
N ALA A 164 8.93 14.42 3.47
CA ALA A 164 7.93 14.87 2.51
C ALA A 164 8.46 14.94 1.06
N GLN A 165 9.79 14.95 0.87
CA GLN A 165 10.43 14.95 -0.46
C GLN A 165 10.59 13.54 -1.05
N GLY A 166 10.26 12.49 -0.29
CA GLY A 166 10.33 11.11 -0.75
C GLY A 166 10.62 10.14 0.38
N ALA A 167 10.00 8.96 0.32
CA ALA A 167 10.12 7.95 1.37
C ALA A 167 11.22 6.90 1.09
N LEU A 168 11.86 6.90 -0.08
CA LEU A 168 12.90 5.93 -0.44
C LEU A 168 14.28 6.60 -0.46
N PHE A 169 15.20 6.05 0.32
CA PHE A 169 16.58 6.51 0.44
C PHE A 169 17.51 5.41 -0.03
N LEU A 170 18.19 5.63 -1.15
CA LEU A 170 19.26 4.77 -1.62
C LEU A 170 20.56 5.22 -0.97
N VAL A 171 21.29 4.29 -0.36
CA VAL A 171 22.50 4.56 0.39
C VAL A 171 23.64 3.69 -0.11
N SER A 172 24.76 4.31 -0.47
CA SER A 172 26.00 3.60 -0.77
C SER A 172 27.13 4.06 0.13
N THR A 173 27.96 3.11 0.53
CA THR A 173 29.15 3.32 1.37
C THR A 173 30.45 2.85 0.70
N ILE A 174 30.38 2.31 -0.53
CA ILE A 174 31.53 1.78 -1.28
C ILE A 174 32.65 2.80 -1.46
N SER A 175 32.32 4.08 -1.65
CA SER A 175 33.32 5.14 -1.86
C SER A 175 34.10 5.55 -0.61
N GLY A 176 33.89 4.88 0.54
CA GLY A 176 34.43 5.26 1.84
C GLY A 176 33.68 6.43 2.50
N GLN A 177 32.76 7.08 1.79
CA GLN A 177 31.84 8.08 2.33
C GLN A 177 30.39 7.65 2.09
N THR A 178 29.48 8.09 2.97
CA THR A 178 28.05 7.81 2.86
C THR A 178 27.43 8.70 1.78
N GLN A 179 27.01 8.08 0.67
CA GLN A 179 26.27 8.72 -0.41
C GLN A 179 24.80 8.34 -0.29
N VAL A 180 23.93 9.34 -0.33
CA VAL A 180 22.48 9.14 -0.19
C VAL A 180 21.78 9.81 -1.36
N ARG A 181 20.85 9.09 -1.98
CA ARG A 181 19.89 9.64 -2.94
C ARG A 181 18.47 9.40 -2.44
N GLN A 182 17.72 10.48 -2.23
CA GLN A 182 16.31 10.43 -1.89
C GLN A 182 15.48 10.39 -3.17
N LEU A 183 14.56 9.43 -3.26
CA LEU A 183 13.65 9.25 -4.38
C LEU A 183 12.21 9.55 -3.94
N GLU A 184 11.51 10.33 -4.75
CA GLU A 184 10.10 10.65 -4.53
C GLU A 184 9.21 9.43 -4.86
N ARG A 185 9.11 8.49 -3.91
CA ARG A 185 8.25 7.30 -4.01
C ARG A 185 7.21 7.36 -2.90
N ASN A 186 6.08 8.01 -3.21
CA ASN A 186 5.08 8.43 -2.21
C ASN A 186 4.26 7.28 -1.59
N THR A 187 4.44 6.04 -2.06
CA THR A 187 3.79 4.84 -1.51
C THR A 187 4.49 3.57 -1.98
N LEU A 188 5.37 3.02 -1.15
CA LEU A 188 5.82 1.63 -1.32
C LEU A 188 4.91 0.74 -0.47
N LYS A 189 4.02 0.01 -1.14
CA LYS A 189 3.27 -1.12 -0.57
C LYS A 189 3.87 -2.42 -1.09
N LEU A 190 5.19 -2.55 -0.95
CA LEU A 190 5.93 -3.64 -1.55
C LEU A 190 6.17 -4.74 -0.52
N LYS A 191 6.07 -5.98 -0.97
CA LYS A 191 6.57 -7.14 -0.23
C LYS A 191 8.07 -7.30 -0.50
N GLY A 192 8.74 -8.17 0.26
CA GLY A 192 10.17 -8.43 0.10
C GLY A 192 10.55 -8.88 -1.33
N GLU A 193 9.74 -9.73 -1.94
CA GLU A 193 9.94 -10.19 -3.33
C GLU A 193 9.81 -9.03 -4.34
N ASP A 194 8.80 -8.18 -4.16
CA ASP A 194 8.58 -7.01 -5.01
C ASP A 194 9.75 -6.00 -4.93
N LEU A 195 10.41 -5.88 -3.76
CA LEU A 195 11.58 -5.00 -3.61
C LEU A 195 12.76 -5.53 -4.44
N LYS A 196 12.99 -6.84 -4.44
CA LYS A 196 14.05 -7.43 -5.26
C LYS A 196 13.79 -7.22 -6.75
N GLU A 197 12.56 -7.39 -7.21
CA GLU A 197 12.19 -7.12 -8.60
C GLU A 197 12.30 -5.63 -8.94
N LEU A 198 11.88 -4.75 -8.03
CA LEU A 198 12.04 -3.31 -8.18
C LEU A 198 13.53 -2.94 -8.37
N ALA A 199 14.44 -3.56 -7.61
CA ALA A 199 15.88 -3.35 -7.75
C ALA A 199 16.36 -3.55 -9.19
N LYS A 200 15.87 -4.62 -9.84
CA LYS A 200 16.32 -5.05 -11.17
C LYS A 200 15.66 -4.27 -12.30
N ASN A 201 14.49 -3.71 -12.06
CA ASN A 201 13.66 -3.09 -13.11
C ASN A 201 13.65 -1.57 -13.03
N ASP A 202 13.90 -0.97 -11.87
CA ASP A 202 13.92 0.48 -11.71
C ASP A 202 15.29 1.06 -12.13
N GLN A 203 15.28 1.81 -13.23
CA GLN A 203 16.49 2.37 -13.82
C GLN A 203 17.21 3.33 -12.86
N GLU A 204 16.48 4.13 -12.09
CA GLU A 204 17.08 5.13 -11.20
C GLU A 204 17.80 4.48 -10.00
N ILE A 205 17.21 3.40 -9.47
CA ILE A 205 17.85 2.57 -8.43
C ILE A 205 19.11 1.92 -8.98
N ARG A 206 19.03 1.33 -10.17
CA ARG A 206 20.19 0.69 -10.82
C ARG A 206 21.31 1.66 -11.11
N ASP A 207 21.00 2.81 -11.71
CA ASP A 207 21.99 3.81 -12.07
C ASP A 207 22.74 4.32 -10.83
N PHE A 208 22.03 4.51 -9.72
CA PHE A 208 22.64 4.86 -8.45
C PHE A 208 23.70 3.83 -8.04
N PHE A 209 23.34 2.55 -7.91
CA PHE A 209 24.27 1.53 -7.41
C PHE A 209 25.37 1.15 -8.42
N VAL A 210 25.05 1.11 -9.72
CA VAL A 210 26.03 0.85 -10.79
C VAL A 210 27.11 1.94 -10.83
N SER A 211 26.78 3.19 -10.50
CA SER A 211 27.76 4.26 -10.47
C SER A 211 28.90 4.01 -9.46
N PHE A 212 28.63 3.27 -8.38
CA PHE A 212 29.63 2.91 -7.37
C PHE A 212 30.37 1.60 -7.67
N ALA A 213 29.71 0.64 -8.35
CA ALA A 213 30.33 -0.62 -8.74
C ALA A 213 31.53 -0.44 -9.69
N LYS A 214 31.50 0.60 -10.53
CA LYS A 214 32.57 0.92 -11.51
C LYS A 214 33.82 1.56 -10.90
N THR A 215 33.80 1.90 -9.61
CA THR A 215 34.89 2.65 -8.94
C THR A 215 35.87 1.72 -8.20
N LYS A 216 35.68 0.40 -8.29
CA LYS A 216 36.64 -0.61 -7.80
C LYS A 216 37.74 -0.86 -8.82
#